data_AF-A0A9W8MP98-F1
#
_entry.id   AF-A0A9W8MP98-F1
#
_cell.length_a   1.000
_cell.length_b   1.000
_cell.length_c   1.000
_cell.angle_alpha   90.00
_cell.angle_beta   90.00
_cell.angle_gamma   90.00
#
_symmetry.space_group_name_H-M   'P 1'
#
loop_
_entity.id
_entity.type
_entity.pdbx_description
1 polymer ?
#
loop_
_entity_poly.entity_id
_entity_poly.type
_entity_poly.pdbx_seq_one_letter_code
_entity_poly.pdbx_strand_id
1 'polypeptide(L)'
;MIVPTLNSATGDLVVRLNSVKVGDFKNLLCILFPKNVLQRPTLQQPLHDKDVWISGLALSTMLRMNELREFCVGCLQHSSVSVTPIEKVVLGRGHAVRALFLDGCEHLVSQDEQLSFRDGVELGMEVAFKVSCLREERLRSRNGSEEAITGSRLEMKFATELLAIFAENSEIEGRDVDLRAIDDESDWE
;
A
#
# COMPACT_ATOMS: atom_id res chain seq x y z
N MET A 1 3.13 10.13 15.72
CA MET A 1 4.26 10.99 16.15
C MET A 1 5.20 10.14 16.99
N ILE A 2 6.45 9.98 16.54
CA ILE A 2 7.49 9.25 17.27
C ILE A 2 8.11 10.25 18.24
N VAL A 3 8.04 9.99 19.54
CA VAL A 3 8.61 10.88 20.55
C VAL A 3 9.70 10.12 21.31
N PRO A 4 10.97 10.55 21.19
CA PRO A 4 12.03 10.04 22.05
C PRO A 4 11.80 10.56 23.47
N THR A 5 11.84 9.65 24.45
CA THR A 5 11.74 9.97 25.87
C THR A 5 12.82 9.22 26.62
N LEU A 6 13.48 9.86 27.58
CA LEU A 6 14.39 9.13 28.48
C LEU A 6 13.58 8.26 29.44
N ASN A 7 14.01 7.01 29.61
CA ASN A 7 13.55 6.20 30.73
C ASN A 7 14.14 6.76 32.03
N SER A 8 13.31 7.31 32.89
CA SER A 8 13.75 7.87 34.17
C SER A 8 14.36 6.84 35.14
N ALA A 9 14.15 5.54 34.89
CA ALA A 9 14.67 4.46 35.73
C ALA A 9 16.01 3.87 35.25
N THR A 10 16.26 3.82 33.93
CA THR A 10 17.46 3.19 33.36
C THR A 10 18.38 4.15 32.62
N GLY A 11 17.93 5.37 32.32
CA GLY A 11 18.66 6.33 31.49
C GLY A 11 18.59 6.03 29.98
N ASP A 12 17.93 4.95 29.58
CA ASP A 12 17.84 4.53 28.18
C ASP A 12 16.92 5.43 27.36
N LEU A 13 17.24 5.58 26.08
CA LEU A 13 16.37 6.22 25.09
C LEU A 13 15.17 5.31 24.78
N VAL A 14 13.96 5.77 25.08
CA VAL A 14 12.71 5.07 24.79
C VAL A 14 11.99 5.76 23.65
N VAL A 15 11.78 5.01 22.57
CA VAL A 15 11.01 5.45 21.42
C VAL A 15 9.57 4.97 21.58
N ARG A 16 8.60 5.90 21.70
CA ARG A 16 7.18 5.56 21.83
C ARG A 16 6.43 5.70 20.51
N LEU A 17 5.72 4.63 20.13
CA LEU A 17 4.85 4.57 18.95
C LEU A 17 3.38 4.62 19.36
N ASN A 18 2.88 5.81 19.70
CA ASN A 18 1.55 5.98 20.32
C ASN A 18 0.37 5.59 19.41
N SER A 19 0.58 5.51 18.09
CA SER A 19 -0.48 5.27 17.10
C SER A 19 -0.44 3.85 16.52
N VAL A 20 0.42 2.97 17.04
CA VAL A 20 0.68 1.63 16.50
C VAL A 20 0.13 0.58 17.45
N LYS A 21 -0.68 -0.34 16.93
CA LYS A 21 -1.11 -1.51 17.71
C LYS A 21 0.07 -2.45 17.89
N VAL A 22 0.17 -3.07 19.06
CA VAL A 22 1.23 -4.05 19.38
C VAL A 22 1.26 -5.19 18.36
N GLY A 23 0.09 -5.65 17.88
CA GLY A 23 -0.02 -6.68 16.85
C GLY A 23 0.63 -6.27 15.53
N ASP A 24 0.36 -5.06 15.04
CA ASP A 24 0.94 -4.55 13.80
C ASP A 24 2.46 -4.45 13.91
N PHE A 25 2.97 -3.96 15.04
CA PHE A 25 4.40 -3.89 15.26
C PHE A 25 5.06 -5.27 15.33
N LYS A 26 4.40 -6.26 15.94
CA LYS A 26 4.89 -7.66 15.92
C LYS A 26 4.94 -8.20 14.49
N ASN A 27 3.93 -7.91 13.66
CA ASN A 27 3.91 -8.30 12.26
C ASN A 27 5.10 -7.69 11.50
N LEU A 28 5.39 -6.41 11.70
CA LEU A 28 6.57 -5.76 11.13
C LEU A 28 7.88 -6.45 11.56
N LEU A 29 8.03 -6.77 12.84
CA LEU A 29 9.22 -7.47 13.34
C LEU A 29 9.35 -8.88 12.75
N CYS A 30 8.25 -9.58 12.50
CA CYS A 30 8.29 -10.88 11.84
C CYS A 30 8.84 -10.80 10.41
N ILE A 31 8.55 -9.72 9.68
CA ILE A 31 9.07 -9.50 8.33
C ILE A 31 10.56 -9.16 8.39
N LEU A 32 10.96 -8.25 9.29
CA LEU A 32 12.35 -7.76 9.41
C LEU A 32 13.32 -8.78 10.00
N PHE A 33 12.85 -9.56 10.97
CA PHE A 33 13.67 -10.52 11.72
C PHE A 33 13.04 -11.92 11.66
N PRO A 34 13.11 -12.60 10.50
CA PRO A 34 12.65 -13.97 10.37
C PRO A 34 13.43 -14.88 11.32
N LYS A 35 12.73 -15.70 12.11
CA LYS A 35 13.34 -16.60 13.10
C LYS A 35 14.27 -17.64 12.48
N ASN A 36 14.02 -18.03 11.23
CA ASN A 36 14.82 -18.98 10.49
C ASN A 36 15.21 -18.37 9.14
N VAL A 37 16.46 -18.53 8.72
CA VAL A 37 16.95 -18.01 7.42
C VAL A 37 16.16 -18.62 6.25
N LEU A 38 15.71 -19.86 6.40
CA LEU A 38 14.85 -20.56 5.41
C LEU A 38 13.40 -20.05 5.40
N GLN A 39 12.99 -19.25 6.38
CA GLN A 39 11.66 -18.62 6.47
C GLN A 39 11.72 -17.12 6.12
N ARG A 40 12.81 -16.67 5.48
CA ARG A 40 12.88 -15.30 4.99
C ARG A 40 11.88 -15.16 3.83
N PRO A 41 10.89 -14.24 3.94
CA PRO A 41 9.97 -14.01 2.85
C PRO A 41 10.71 -13.50 1.62
N THR A 42 10.25 -13.91 0.44
CA THR A 42 10.69 -13.41 -0.87
C THR A 42 9.48 -13.01 -1.69
N LEU A 43 9.67 -12.29 -2.80
CA LEU A 43 8.56 -11.93 -3.67
C LEU A 43 7.89 -13.17 -4.31
N GLN A 44 8.65 -14.24 -4.50
CA GLN A 44 8.16 -15.53 -5.02
C GLN A 44 7.50 -16.38 -3.93
N GLN A 45 7.86 -16.15 -2.67
CA GLN A 45 7.35 -16.87 -1.51
C GLN A 45 7.18 -15.89 -0.35
N PRO A 46 6.03 -15.21 -0.24
CA PRO A 46 5.78 -14.27 0.85
C PRO A 46 5.74 -14.96 2.23
N LEU A 47 5.41 -16.25 2.33
CA LEU A 47 5.45 -17.03 3.59
C LEU A 47 4.58 -16.50 4.76
N HIS A 48 3.86 -15.39 4.59
CA HIS A 48 2.98 -14.77 5.57
C HIS A 48 1.60 -14.46 5.01
N ASP A 49 0.61 -14.39 5.90
CA ASP A 49 -0.77 -14.03 5.57
C ASP A 49 -0.90 -12.55 5.20
N LYS A 50 -2.01 -12.22 4.53
CA LYS A 50 -2.29 -10.86 4.05
C LYS A 50 -2.19 -9.79 5.14
N ASP A 51 -2.67 -10.09 6.36
CA ASP A 51 -2.71 -9.12 7.46
C ASP A 51 -1.31 -8.72 7.90
N VAL A 52 -0.35 -9.65 7.85
CA VAL A 52 1.07 -9.36 8.16
C VAL A 52 1.62 -8.36 7.15
N TRP A 53 1.32 -8.55 5.87
CA TRP A 53 1.76 -7.66 4.80
C TRP A 53 1.08 -6.31 4.81
N ILE A 54 -0.20 -6.25 5.18
CA ILE A 54 -0.93 -4.98 5.36
C ILE A 54 -0.33 -4.19 6.54
N SER A 55 -0.10 -4.83 7.69
CA SER A 55 0.60 -4.19 8.82
C SER A 55 2.00 -3.73 8.42
N GLY A 56 2.74 -4.58 7.68
CA GLY A 56 4.07 -4.28 7.15
C GLY A 56 4.08 -3.04 6.26
N LEU A 57 3.16 -2.97 5.30
CA LEU A 57 2.97 -1.83 4.40
C LEU A 57 2.61 -0.54 5.16
N ALA A 58 1.66 -0.62 6.08
CA ALA A 58 1.22 0.53 6.87
C ALA A 58 2.36 1.10 7.72
N LEU A 59 3.08 0.22 8.42
CA LEU A 59 4.17 0.64 9.29
C LEU A 59 5.42 1.05 8.52
N SER A 60 5.78 0.38 7.42
CA SER A 60 6.90 0.80 6.58
C SER A 60 6.64 2.16 5.94
N THR A 61 5.40 2.45 5.55
CA THR A 61 5.00 3.78 5.06
C THR A 61 5.13 4.85 6.15
N MET A 62 4.61 4.58 7.35
CA MET A 62 4.68 5.52 8.49
C MET A 62 6.12 5.73 8.98
N LEU A 63 6.94 4.69 8.97
CA LEU A 63 8.34 4.72 9.42
C LEU A 63 9.33 5.09 8.29
N ARG A 64 8.85 5.36 7.07
CA ARG A 64 9.67 5.71 5.88
C ARG A 64 10.70 4.65 5.51
N MET A 65 10.33 3.38 5.61
CA MET A 65 11.15 2.25 5.20
C MET A 65 10.84 1.89 3.75
N ASN A 66 11.31 2.70 2.80
CA ASN A 66 10.90 2.63 1.38
C ASN A 66 11.16 1.25 0.75
N GLU A 67 12.32 0.65 0.98
CA GLU A 67 12.64 -0.69 0.48
C GLU A 67 11.68 -1.77 1.02
N LEU A 68 11.36 -1.68 2.31
CA LEU A 68 10.41 -2.61 2.93
C LEU A 68 8.99 -2.37 2.44
N ARG A 69 8.62 -1.11 2.19
CA ARG A 69 7.34 -0.72 1.60
C ARG A 69 7.17 -1.36 0.22
N GLU A 70 8.13 -1.17 -0.67
CA GLU A 70 8.12 -1.79 -2.00
C GLU A 70 8.05 -3.31 -1.92
N PHE A 71 8.81 -3.91 -1.00
CA PHE A 71 8.78 -5.35 -0.76
C PHE A 71 7.41 -5.85 -0.30
N CYS A 72 6.75 -5.14 0.63
CA CYS A 72 5.40 -5.48 1.08
C CYS A 72 4.37 -5.34 -0.05
N VAL A 73 4.49 -4.30 -0.89
CA VAL A 73 3.64 -4.13 -2.08
C VAL A 73 3.79 -5.31 -3.03
N GLY A 74 5.02 -5.70 -3.35
CA GLY A 74 5.27 -6.86 -4.21
C GLY A 74 4.70 -8.16 -3.64
N CYS A 75 4.78 -8.36 -2.32
CA CYS A 75 4.17 -9.51 -1.65
C CYS A 75 2.62 -9.48 -1.71
N LEU A 76 1.99 -8.31 -1.52
CA LEU A 76 0.53 -8.16 -1.62
C LEU A 76 -0.01 -8.35 -3.04
N GLN A 77 0.81 -8.11 -4.06
CA GLN A 77 0.49 -8.39 -5.45
C GLN A 77 0.68 -9.86 -5.83
N HIS A 78 1.39 -10.64 -5.01
CA HIS A 78 1.63 -12.05 -5.30
C HIS A 78 0.35 -12.88 -5.12
N SER A 79 0.10 -13.79 -6.07
CA SER A 79 -1.15 -14.58 -6.12
C SER A 79 -1.39 -15.49 -4.92
N SER A 80 -0.33 -15.85 -4.19
CA SER A 80 -0.46 -16.64 -2.96
C SER A 80 -1.03 -15.85 -1.78
N VAL A 81 -1.04 -14.51 -1.86
CA VAL A 81 -1.64 -13.64 -0.84
C VAL A 81 -3.05 -13.30 -1.29
N SER A 82 -4.05 -13.84 -0.59
CA SER A 82 -5.45 -13.65 -0.97
C SER A 82 -5.95 -12.25 -0.57
N VAL A 83 -5.70 -11.27 -1.44
CA VAL A 83 -6.23 -9.89 -1.34
C VAL A 83 -7.36 -9.73 -2.35
N THR A 84 -8.56 -9.37 -1.87
CA THR A 84 -9.70 -9.18 -2.77
C THR A 84 -9.52 -7.96 -3.66
N PRO A 85 -10.17 -7.87 -4.84
CA PRO A 85 -10.06 -6.70 -5.69
C PRO A 85 -10.47 -5.39 -4.98
N ILE A 86 -11.47 -5.44 -4.10
CA ILE A 86 -11.91 -4.29 -3.30
C ILE A 86 -10.82 -3.89 -2.29
N GLU A 87 -10.25 -4.88 -1.59
CA GLU A 87 -9.14 -4.65 -0.66
C GLU A 87 -7.94 -4.02 -1.37
N LYS A 88 -7.61 -4.46 -2.60
CA LYS A 88 -6.53 -3.86 -3.41
C LYS A 88 -6.78 -2.39 -3.72
N VAL A 89 -8.00 -2.01 -4.10
CA VAL A 89 -8.37 -0.61 -4.35
C VAL A 89 -8.25 0.23 -3.07
N VAL A 90 -8.79 -0.29 -1.96
CA VAL A 90 -8.76 0.41 -0.67
C VAL A 90 -7.33 0.59 -0.15
N LEU A 91 -6.51 -0.46 -0.22
CA LEU A 91 -5.09 -0.43 0.17
C LEU A 91 -4.28 0.49 -0.77
N GLY A 92 -4.51 0.39 -2.08
CA GLY A 92 -3.83 1.21 -3.08
C GLY A 92 -4.08 2.70 -2.87
N ARG A 93 -5.31 3.07 -2.54
CA ARG A 93 -5.65 4.44 -2.16
C ARG A 93 -5.09 4.83 -0.79
N GLY A 94 -5.30 4.01 0.24
CA GLY A 94 -4.95 4.33 1.62
C GLY A 94 -3.43 4.35 1.93
N HIS A 95 -2.61 3.73 1.09
CA HIS A 95 -1.15 3.70 1.23
C HIS A 95 -0.41 4.31 0.03
N ALA A 96 -1.12 5.04 -0.83
CA ALA A 96 -0.59 5.66 -2.04
C ALA A 96 0.17 4.67 -2.95
N VAL A 97 -0.38 3.46 -3.13
CA VAL A 97 0.20 2.41 -3.98
C VAL A 97 -0.59 2.28 -5.28
N ARG A 98 -0.14 3.01 -6.30
CA ARG A 98 -0.75 3.03 -7.65
C ARG A 98 -0.98 1.64 -8.23
N ALA A 99 0.01 0.75 -8.11
CA ALA A 99 -0.03 -0.56 -8.73
C ALA A 99 -1.14 -1.46 -8.13
N LEU A 100 -1.36 -1.40 -6.81
CA LEU A 100 -2.47 -2.10 -6.16
C LEU A 100 -3.83 -1.51 -6.54
N PHE A 101 -3.92 -0.19 -6.62
CA PHE A 101 -5.16 0.48 -7.00
C PHE A 101 -5.62 0.06 -8.40
N LEU A 102 -4.72 0.10 -9.39
CA LEU A 102 -5.04 -0.27 -10.76
C LEU A 102 -5.37 -1.76 -10.90
N ASP A 103 -4.57 -2.62 -10.27
CA ASP A 103 -4.79 -4.06 -10.28
C ASP A 103 -6.16 -4.44 -9.70
N GLY A 104 -6.56 -3.79 -8.59
CA GLY A 104 -7.91 -3.94 -8.03
C GLY A 104 -9.01 -3.48 -8.98
N CYS A 105 -8.88 -2.29 -9.56
CA CYS A 105 -9.85 -1.74 -10.51
C CYS A 105 -9.99 -2.62 -11.77
N GLU A 106 -8.89 -3.12 -12.33
CA GLU A 106 -8.89 -4.00 -13.49
C GLU A 106 -9.65 -5.30 -13.22
N HIS A 107 -9.38 -5.93 -12.07
CA HIS A 107 -10.10 -7.14 -11.64
C HIS A 107 -11.60 -6.88 -11.45
N LEU A 108 -11.97 -5.80 -10.78
CA LEU A 108 -13.38 -5.43 -10.57
C LEU A 108 -14.12 -5.18 -11.88
N VAL A 109 -13.46 -4.56 -12.86
CA VAL A 109 -14.03 -4.30 -14.18
C VAL A 109 -14.19 -5.58 -14.99
N SER A 110 -13.26 -6.52 -14.84
CA SER A 110 -13.23 -7.79 -15.56
C SER A 110 -14.25 -8.81 -15.04
N GLN A 111 -14.64 -8.71 -13.76
CA GLN A 111 -15.63 -9.59 -13.15
C GLN A 111 -17.04 -9.38 -13.75
N ASP A 112 -17.80 -10.47 -13.88
CA ASP A 112 -19.20 -10.46 -14.30
C ASP A 112 -20.17 -10.29 -13.09
N GLU A 113 -19.71 -10.55 -11.87
CA GLU A 113 -20.49 -10.44 -10.62
C GLU A 113 -20.74 -8.98 -10.21
N GLN A 114 -21.99 -8.58 -9.97
CA GLN A 114 -22.35 -7.20 -9.62
C GLN A 114 -21.72 -6.76 -8.30
N LEU A 115 -21.33 -5.47 -8.22
CA LEU A 115 -20.90 -4.88 -6.96
C LEU A 115 -22.07 -4.84 -5.99
N SER A 116 -21.88 -5.35 -4.78
CA SER A 116 -22.86 -5.19 -3.72
C SER A 116 -22.87 -3.74 -3.23
N PHE A 117 -23.96 -3.35 -2.53
CA PHE A 117 -24.01 -2.04 -1.89
C PHE A 117 -22.85 -1.83 -0.91
N ARG A 118 -22.47 -2.89 -0.17
CA ARG A 118 -21.34 -2.85 0.76
C ARG A 118 -20.04 -2.56 0.03
N ASP A 119 -19.81 -3.20 -1.11
CA ASP A 119 -18.62 -2.98 -1.93
C ASP A 119 -18.56 -1.53 -2.42
N GLY A 120 -19.72 -0.98 -2.81
CA GLY A 120 -19.83 0.44 -3.19
C GLY A 120 -19.47 1.40 -2.05
N VAL A 121 -19.83 1.07 -0.81
CA VAL A 121 -19.46 1.86 0.38
C VAL A 121 -17.94 1.79 0.63
N GLU A 122 -17.34 0.60 0.54
CA GLU A 122 -15.89 0.42 0.78
C GLU A 122 -15.03 1.07 -0.32
N LEU A 123 -15.45 0.96 -1.58
CA LEU A 123 -14.79 1.62 -2.72
C LEU A 123 -14.96 3.14 -2.68
N GLY A 124 -16.06 3.64 -2.12
CA GLY A 124 -16.48 5.02 -2.24
C GLY A 124 -17.23 5.28 -3.54
N MET A 125 -18.18 6.21 -3.49
CA MET A 125 -19.18 6.43 -4.55
C MET A 125 -18.57 6.70 -5.92
N GLU A 126 -17.53 7.54 -6.00
CA GLU A 126 -16.91 7.92 -7.27
C GLU A 126 -16.22 6.72 -7.95
N VAL A 127 -15.42 5.96 -7.20
CA VAL A 127 -14.70 4.79 -7.71
C VAL A 127 -15.69 3.70 -8.10
N ALA A 128 -16.68 3.41 -7.24
CA ALA A 128 -17.72 2.43 -7.52
C ALA A 128 -18.52 2.77 -8.80
N PHE A 129 -18.84 4.05 -9.00
CA PHE A 129 -19.52 4.52 -10.20
C PHE A 129 -18.64 4.37 -11.46
N LYS A 130 -17.37 4.81 -11.41
CA LYS A 130 -16.42 4.67 -12.53
C LYS A 130 -16.20 3.20 -12.92
N VAL A 131 -16.05 2.30 -11.94
CA VAL A 131 -15.97 0.85 -12.16
C VAL A 131 -17.25 0.36 -12.87
N SER A 132 -18.43 0.74 -12.36
CA SER A 132 -19.71 0.33 -12.96
C SER A 132 -19.87 0.78 -14.41
N CYS A 133 -19.48 2.02 -14.73
CA CYS A 133 -19.49 2.51 -16.12
C CYS A 133 -18.55 1.70 -17.02
N LEU A 134 -17.32 1.43 -16.58
CA LEU A 134 -16.36 0.65 -17.36
C LEU A 134 -16.87 -0.79 -17.58
N ARG A 135 -17.51 -1.39 -16.58
CA ARG A 135 -18.14 -2.71 -16.72
C ARG A 135 -19.25 -2.70 -17.75
N GLU A 136 -20.12 -1.70 -17.71
CA GLU A 136 -21.20 -1.55 -18.69
C GLU A 136 -20.65 -1.35 -20.12
N GLU A 137 -19.61 -0.53 -20.28
CA GLU A 137 -18.89 -0.36 -21.54
C GLU A 137 -18.34 -1.71 -22.04
N ARG A 138 -17.66 -2.49 -21.18
CA ARG A 138 -17.15 -3.84 -21.50
C ARG A 138 -18.25 -4.77 -21.98
N LEU A 139 -19.35 -4.84 -21.22
CA LEU A 139 -20.46 -5.75 -21.52
C LEU A 139 -21.16 -5.37 -22.83
N ARG A 140 -21.24 -4.07 -23.17
CA ARG A 140 -21.74 -3.59 -24.45
C ARG A 140 -20.80 -3.93 -25.61
N SER A 141 -19.48 -3.77 -25.42
CA SER A 141 -18.46 -4.13 -26.41
C SER A 141 -18.33 -5.64 -26.63
N ARG A 142 -18.68 -6.48 -25.65
CA ARG A 142 -18.73 -7.94 -25.82
C ARG A 142 -19.71 -8.39 -26.92
N ASN A 143 -20.64 -7.54 -27.33
CA ASN A 143 -21.55 -7.77 -28.45
C ASN A 143 -20.99 -7.30 -29.83
N GLY A 144 -19.76 -6.77 -29.87
CA GLY A 144 -19.07 -6.36 -31.10
C GLY A 144 -17.56 -6.19 -30.86
N SER A 145 -16.77 -7.15 -31.35
CA SER A 145 -15.29 -7.28 -31.23
C SER A 145 -14.72 -7.14 -29.80
N GLU A 146 -14.18 -8.23 -29.26
CA GLU A 146 -13.49 -8.31 -27.97
C GLU A 146 -12.28 -7.37 -27.89
N GLU A 147 -12.48 -6.12 -27.49
CA GLU A 147 -11.41 -5.31 -26.92
C GLU A 147 -11.48 -5.38 -25.40
N ALA A 148 -10.50 -6.06 -24.79
CA ALA A 148 -10.26 -5.96 -23.36
C ALA A 148 -10.11 -4.48 -22.99
N ILE A 149 -10.65 -4.09 -21.83
CA ILE A 149 -10.40 -2.74 -21.31
C ILE A 149 -8.91 -2.65 -21.02
N THR A 150 -8.19 -1.92 -21.88
CA THR A 150 -6.74 -1.76 -21.75
C THR A 150 -6.40 -0.91 -20.52
N GLY A 151 -5.24 -1.16 -19.92
CA GLY A 151 -4.72 -0.36 -18.80
C GLY A 151 -4.77 1.15 -19.06
N SER A 152 -4.55 1.58 -20.31
CA SER A 152 -4.65 2.99 -20.71
C SER A 152 -6.04 3.60 -20.53
N ARG A 153 -7.13 2.82 -20.75
CA ARG A 153 -8.51 3.31 -20.50
C ARG A 153 -8.80 3.42 -19.01
N LEU A 154 -8.34 2.46 -18.21
CA LEU A 154 -8.43 2.52 -16.74
C LEU A 154 -7.71 3.77 -16.22
N GLU A 155 -6.47 3.99 -16.66
CA GLU A 155 -5.68 5.16 -16.26
C GLU A 155 -6.37 6.48 -16.60
N MET A 156 -6.97 6.60 -17.79
CA MET A 156 -7.73 7.80 -18.15
C MET A 156 -8.97 8.01 -17.26
N LYS A 157 -9.73 6.94 -16.98
CA LYS A 157 -10.97 7.04 -16.17
C LYS A 157 -10.67 7.41 -14.72
N PHE A 158 -9.53 6.96 -14.21
CA PHE A 158 -9.07 7.18 -12.83
C PHE A 158 -7.95 8.21 -12.71
N ALA A 159 -7.77 9.10 -13.69
CA ALA A 159 -6.66 10.04 -13.72
C ALA A 159 -6.60 10.92 -12.46
N THR A 160 -7.75 11.38 -11.95
CA THR A 160 -7.82 12.20 -10.73
C THR A 160 -7.36 11.43 -9.49
N GLU A 161 -7.82 10.20 -9.32
CA GLU A 161 -7.41 9.32 -8.22
C GLU A 161 -5.93 8.97 -8.30
N LEU A 162 -5.43 8.72 -9.51
CA LEU A 162 -4.01 8.44 -9.74
C LEU A 162 -3.12 9.64 -9.45
N LEU A 163 -3.57 10.86 -9.75
CA LEU A 163 -2.86 12.09 -9.39
C LEU A 163 -2.84 12.28 -7.87
N ALA A 164 -3.94 12.02 -7.18
CA ALA A 164 -3.99 12.08 -5.72
C ALA A 164 -3.04 11.06 -5.08
N ILE A 165 -3.07 9.81 -5.56
CA ILE A 165 -2.15 8.75 -5.13
C ILE A 165 -0.69 9.15 -5.39
N PHE A 166 -0.40 9.73 -6.55
CA PHE A 166 0.96 10.17 -6.89
C PHE A 166 1.45 11.30 -5.99
N ALA A 167 0.60 12.30 -5.72
CA ALA A 167 0.93 13.41 -4.84
C ALA A 167 1.19 12.93 -3.40
N GLU A 168 0.38 12.02 -2.90
CA GLU A 168 0.58 11.45 -1.57
C GLU A 168 1.85 10.59 -1.51
N ASN A 169 2.13 9.80 -2.56
CA ASN A 169 3.36 9.00 -2.64
C ASN A 169 4.62 9.89 -2.67
N SER A 170 4.60 11.00 -3.41
CA SER A 170 5.74 11.92 -3.45
C SER A 170 5.95 12.66 -2.12
N GLU A 171 4.90 12.95 -1.35
CA GLU A 171 5.05 13.44 0.02
C GLU A 171 5.64 12.39 0.99
N ILE A 172 5.31 11.11 0.77
CA ILE A 172 5.88 10.00 1.54
C ILE A 172 7.38 9.85 1.25
N GLU A 173 7.80 9.99 -0.01
CA GLU A 173 9.21 9.88 -0.40
C GLU A 173 10.02 11.18 -0.15
N GLY A 174 9.39 12.34 -0.30
CA GLY A 174 10.07 13.64 -0.34
C GLY A 174 10.48 14.26 1.00
N ARG A 175 10.08 13.72 2.16
CA ARG A 175 10.53 14.25 3.48
C ARG A 175 11.80 13.56 4.03
N ASP A 176 12.47 12.72 3.23
CA ASP A 176 13.75 12.09 3.59
C ASP A 176 14.99 12.97 3.31
N VAL A 177 14.80 14.23 2.90
CA VAL A 177 15.91 15.17 2.63
C VAL A 177 16.00 16.23 3.73
N ASP A 178 16.79 15.95 4.77
CA ASP A 178 18.04 16.67 5.09
C ASP A 178 18.52 16.29 6.51
N LEU A 179 19.38 15.28 6.59
CA LEU A 179 20.19 14.97 7.78
C LEU A 179 21.69 15.19 7.52
N ARG A 180 22.05 15.87 6.43
CA ARG A 180 23.45 16.15 6.07
C ARG A 180 23.86 17.60 6.31
N ALA A 181 22.95 18.47 6.73
CA ALA A 181 23.26 19.86 7.09
C ALA A 181 23.72 20.09 8.55
N ILE A 182 24.13 19.06 9.30
CA ILE A 182 24.53 19.21 10.73
C ILE A 182 26.03 18.96 10.98
N ASP A 183 26.85 18.60 9.99
CA ASP A 183 28.28 18.28 10.21
C ASP A 183 29.30 19.33 9.72
N ASP A 184 28.88 20.57 9.45
CA ASP A 184 29.80 21.68 9.13
C ASP A 184 29.73 22.79 10.20
N GLU A 185 30.05 22.47 11.46
CA GLU A 185 30.51 23.48 12.43
C GLU A 185 31.34 22.81 13.53
N SER A 186 32.57 22.41 13.18
CA SER A 186 33.64 22.20 14.15
C SER A 186 34.94 22.79 13.61
N ASP A 187 34.91 24.10 13.36
CA ASP A 187 36.09 24.94 13.51
C ASP A 187 36.43 24.98 15.02
N TRP A 188 37.48 24.26 15.41
CA TRP A 188 38.23 24.58 16.61
C TRP A 188 39.69 24.78 16.20
N GLU A 189 40.13 26.01 16.45
CA GLU A 189 41.48 26.57 16.33
C GLU A 189 42.60 25.65 16.84
#